data_AF-A0A7V1LRK9-F1
#
_entry.id   AF-A0A7V1LRK9-F1
#
_cell.length_a   1.000
_cell.length_b   1.000
_cell.length_c   1.000
_cell.angle_alpha   90.00
_cell.angle_beta   90.00
_cell.angle_gamma   90.00
#
_symmetry.space_group_name_H-M   'P 1'
#
loop_
_entity.id
_entity.type
_entity.pdbx_description
1 polymer ?
#
loop_
_entity_poly.entity_id
_entity_poly.type
_entity_poly.pdbx_seq_one_letter_code
_entity_poly.pdbx_strand_id
1 'polypeptide(L)'
;IKNVNPNIPVVMITKNEEESLMNEAIGGKIDDYLTKPVNPSQVLLVCKKILEGKKLTGQYAAKDYLTDFNAISNALLTSLDFEEWIDINVKLVNWDVELDAHPEIDLRQLLYDQKKEANKEFSKFIENNYKNWLNSAGEPGTPNLTPEITSKYVLPLLEKDNVSVFYFVIDCLRLDQWFVMEKLLSDYFKIKKEYYFSILPTATPYARNSLFSGLFPSEIEKYYPDLWQSGNDDEKSMNKYERELLKLLLDRKRIKLRNDLQYIKIIDPEVGRRFEQNILSYQNTHLTAVVVNFLDMIAHGRSDSDLLKEIAPNEAAYRSLTDTWFRHSSLYSTLKSLAGLKNVKIVITTDHGSIRSLRGAKVLGDREASTNLRFKHGRNLKVDVKHAIYIKNPEEYKLPKRGVTINYIIAKEDYYFVYPTDYHKYLTYYKDTFQHGGISMEEMILPVITLEHK
;
A
#
# COMPACT_ATOMS: atom_id res chain seq x y z
N ILE A 1 8.92 -42.55 10.12
CA ILE A 1 8.01 -41.80 11.03
C ILE A 1 7.12 -40.85 10.25
N LYS A 2 7.66 -39.83 9.56
CA LYS A 2 6.86 -38.87 8.77
C LYS A 2 5.98 -39.50 7.68
N ASN A 3 6.39 -40.63 7.07
CA ASN A 3 5.56 -41.37 6.10
C ASN A 3 4.31 -42.01 6.73
N VAL A 4 4.32 -42.30 8.03
CA VAL A 4 3.20 -42.90 8.76
C VAL A 4 2.34 -41.80 9.40
N ASN A 5 2.99 -40.80 10.00
CA ASN A 5 2.32 -39.63 10.52
C ASN A 5 3.20 -38.38 10.32
N PRO A 6 2.86 -37.51 9.35
CA PRO A 6 3.65 -36.32 9.03
C PRO A 6 3.62 -35.26 10.13
N ASN A 7 2.62 -35.29 11.02
CA ASN A 7 2.41 -34.27 12.05
C ASN A 7 3.20 -34.52 13.33
N ILE A 8 3.82 -35.70 13.50
CA ILE A 8 4.66 -35.98 14.68
C ILE A 8 5.97 -35.21 14.51
N PRO A 9 6.35 -34.34 15.47
CA PRO A 9 7.64 -33.70 15.45
C PRO A 9 8.77 -34.73 15.65
N VAL A 10 9.83 -34.65 14.84
CA VAL A 10 10.98 -35.55 14.89
C VAL A 10 12.24 -34.73 15.11
N VAL A 11 12.95 -35.04 16.19
CA VAL A 11 14.25 -34.41 16.52
C VAL A 11 15.34 -35.46 16.37
N MET A 12 16.36 -35.18 15.57
CA MET A 12 17.50 -36.08 15.37
C MET A 12 18.59 -35.80 16.42
N ILE A 13 19.13 -36.84 17.05
CA ILE A 13 20.28 -36.72 17.95
C ILE A 13 21.43 -37.59 17.48
N THR A 14 22.52 -36.99 17.01
CA THR A 14 23.64 -37.70 16.35
C THR A 14 25.01 -37.32 16.93
N LYS A 15 26.02 -38.21 16.77
CA LYS A 15 27.43 -37.87 17.02
C LYS A 15 28.14 -37.36 15.77
N ASN A 16 27.54 -37.54 14.60
CA ASN A 16 28.15 -37.18 13.33
C ASN A 16 27.86 -35.70 13.04
N GLU A 17 28.94 -34.93 12.86
CA GLU A 17 28.92 -33.50 12.54
C GLU A 17 29.14 -33.23 11.04
N GLU A 18 29.15 -34.28 10.22
CA GLU A 18 29.24 -34.14 8.77
C GLU A 18 28.05 -33.37 8.22
N GLU A 19 28.36 -32.30 7.49
CA GLU A 19 27.40 -31.40 6.86
C GLU A 19 26.47 -32.14 5.87
N SER A 20 26.97 -33.19 5.21
CA SER A 20 26.17 -34.04 4.32
C SER A 20 25.00 -34.71 5.04
N LEU A 21 25.25 -35.29 6.23
CA LEU A 21 24.21 -35.92 7.04
C LEU A 21 23.22 -34.87 7.57
N MET A 22 23.69 -33.68 7.91
CA MET A 22 22.83 -32.57 8.34
C MET A 22 21.89 -32.13 7.21
N ASN A 23 22.42 -31.98 6.00
CA ASN A 23 21.62 -31.63 4.82
C ASN A 23 20.60 -32.71 4.46
N GLU A 24 20.98 -33.99 4.52
CA GLU A 24 20.05 -35.12 4.32
C GLU A 24 18.93 -35.13 5.36
N ALA A 25 19.27 -34.86 6.62
CA ALA A 25 18.30 -34.84 7.70
C ALA A 25 17.29 -33.70 7.54
N ILE A 26 17.76 -32.49 7.19
CA ILE A 26 16.91 -31.34 6.86
C ILE A 26 16.01 -31.66 5.65
N GLY A 27 16.58 -32.24 4.59
CA GLY A 27 15.82 -32.71 3.42
C GLY A 27 14.78 -33.79 3.74
N GLY A 28 15.05 -34.61 4.76
CA GLY A 28 14.15 -35.61 5.34
C GLY A 28 13.00 -35.04 6.17
N LYS A 29 12.86 -33.71 6.26
CA LYS A 29 11.79 -32.99 6.99
C LYS A 29 11.79 -33.28 8.49
N ILE A 30 12.96 -33.38 9.12
CA ILE A 30 13.05 -33.33 10.59
C ILE A 30 12.72 -31.91 11.09
N ASP A 31 12.24 -31.81 12.32
CA ASP A 31 11.81 -30.54 12.91
C ASP A 31 12.95 -29.83 13.67
N ASP A 32 13.92 -30.60 14.19
CA ASP A 32 15.16 -30.07 14.77
C ASP A 32 16.27 -31.13 14.85
N TYR A 33 17.51 -30.73 15.14
CA TYR A 33 18.63 -31.65 15.34
C TYR A 33 19.55 -31.22 16.49
N LEU A 34 20.20 -32.19 17.14
CA LEU A 34 21.16 -31.96 18.22
C LEU A 34 22.40 -32.85 18.02
N THR A 35 23.60 -32.26 18.14
CA THR A 35 24.87 -32.99 18.12
C THR A 35 25.29 -33.40 19.53
N LYS A 36 25.77 -34.64 19.69
CA LYS A 36 26.26 -35.16 20.97
C LYS A 36 27.67 -34.61 21.25
N PRO A 37 28.02 -34.34 22.52
CA PRO A 37 27.23 -34.60 23.72
C PRO A 37 26.10 -33.57 23.93
N VAL A 38 24.89 -34.05 24.20
CA VAL A 38 23.71 -33.20 24.39
C VAL A 38 23.49 -32.92 25.87
N ASN A 39 23.29 -31.66 26.22
CA ASN A 39 22.89 -31.22 27.56
C ASN A 39 21.36 -31.31 27.72
N PRO A 40 20.82 -31.76 28.88
CA PRO A 40 19.39 -31.69 29.18
C PRO A 40 18.73 -30.34 28.87
N SER A 41 19.45 -29.22 29.04
CA SER A 41 18.94 -27.89 28.69
C SER A 41 18.68 -27.71 27.19
N GLN A 42 19.51 -28.29 26.32
CA GLN A 42 19.32 -28.27 24.88
C GLN A 42 18.11 -29.11 24.47
N VAL A 43 17.93 -30.29 25.08
CA VAL A 43 16.72 -31.11 24.86
C VAL A 43 15.47 -30.34 25.29
N LEU A 44 15.50 -29.75 26.48
CA LEU A 44 14.39 -28.94 26.99
C LEU A 44 14.06 -27.77 26.05
N LEU A 45 15.07 -27.07 25.54
CA LEU A 45 14.88 -25.94 24.62
C LEU A 45 14.18 -26.39 23.34
N VAL A 46 14.62 -27.49 22.72
CA VAL A 46 13.99 -28.03 21.51
C VAL A 46 12.56 -28.47 21.81
N CYS A 47 12.32 -29.19 22.91
CA CYS A 47 10.97 -29.58 23.32
C CYS A 47 10.08 -28.35 23.54
N LYS A 48 10.56 -27.30 24.21
CA LYS A 48 9.82 -26.05 24.39
C LYS A 48 9.52 -25.35 23.06
N LYS A 49 10.51 -25.24 22.17
CA LYS A 49 10.34 -24.63 20.84
C LYS A 49 9.25 -25.34 20.03
N ILE A 50 9.24 -26.67 20.05
CA ILE A 50 8.29 -27.48 19.28
C ILE A 50 6.90 -27.52 19.93
N LEU A 51 6.82 -27.73 21.25
CA LEU A 51 5.56 -27.99 21.95
C LEU A 51 4.90 -26.70 22.48
N GLU A 52 5.70 -25.73 22.92
CA GLU A 52 5.22 -24.50 23.56
C GLU A 52 5.51 -23.24 22.73
N GLY A 53 6.25 -23.36 21.62
CA GLY A 53 6.73 -22.22 20.84
C GLY A 53 5.64 -21.22 20.47
N LYS A 54 4.53 -21.70 19.90
CA LYS A 54 3.37 -20.85 19.54
C LYS A 54 2.78 -20.11 20.74
N LYS A 55 2.58 -20.81 21.85
CA LYS A 55 2.05 -20.22 23.08
C LYS A 55 3.00 -19.16 23.64
N LEU A 56 4.29 -19.44 23.65
CA LEU A 56 5.31 -18.50 24.13
C LEU A 56 5.35 -17.26 23.22
N THR A 57 5.46 -17.42 21.90
CA THR A 57 5.46 -16.30 20.97
C THR A 57 4.20 -15.45 21.11
N GLY A 58 3.03 -16.08 21.26
CA GLY A 58 1.78 -15.34 21.45
C GLY A 58 1.72 -14.57 22.78
N GLN A 59 2.23 -15.15 23.88
CA GLN A 59 2.30 -14.46 25.17
C GLN A 59 3.23 -13.23 25.14
N TYR A 60 4.38 -13.35 24.49
CA TYR A 60 5.29 -12.22 24.30
C TYR A 60 4.69 -11.17 23.37
N ALA A 61 4.10 -11.57 22.23
CA ALA A 61 3.42 -10.66 21.32
C ALA A 61 2.30 -9.87 22.01
N ALA A 62 1.48 -10.51 22.84
CA ALA A 62 0.44 -9.84 23.62
C ALA A 62 1.01 -8.80 24.60
N LYS A 63 2.08 -9.16 25.32
CA LYS A 63 2.75 -8.27 26.27
C LYS A 63 3.38 -7.05 25.58
N ASP A 64 4.07 -7.30 24.47
CA ASP A 64 4.77 -6.28 23.71
C ASP A 64 3.75 -5.34 23.06
N TYR A 65 2.66 -5.88 22.49
CA TYR A 65 1.56 -5.07 21.97
C TYR A 65 0.93 -4.18 23.05
N LEU A 66 0.66 -4.69 24.25
CA LEU A 66 0.10 -3.87 25.33
C LEU A 66 1.06 -2.75 25.77
N THR A 67 2.37 -2.96 25.66
CA THR A 67 3.38 -1.93 25.95
C THR A 67 3.32 -0.84 24.89
N ASP A 68 3.34 -1.22 23.61
CA ASP A 68 3.23 -0.30 22.48
C ASP A 68 1.87 0.39 22.43
N PHE A 69 0.80 -0.29 22.84
CA PHE A 69 -0.55 0.28 22.92
C PHE A 69 -0.53 1.54 23.78
N ASN A 70 0.02 1.45 25.00
CA ASN A 70 0.12 2.59 25.90
C ASN A 70 1.01 3.70 25.33
N ALA A 71 2.13 3.35 24.69
CA ALA A 71 3.02 4.32 24.08
C ALA A 71 2.34 5.10 22.93
N ILE A 72 1.66 4.39 22.03
CA ILE A 72 0.90 4.98 20.92
C ILE A 72 -0.24 5.85 21.47
N SER A 73 -1.03 5.35 22.42
CA SER A 73 -2.13 6.10 23.02
C SER A 73 -1.67 7.38 23.70
N ASN A 74 -0.52 7.38 24.37
CA ASN A 74 0.07 8.59 24.95
C ASN A 74 0.58 9.55 23.88
N ALA A 75 1.22 9.04 22.82
CA ALA A 75 1.69 9.85 21.71
C ALA A 75 0.54 10.59 21.02
N LEU A 76 -0.62 9.93 20.83
CA LEU A 76 -1.83 10.55 20.25
C LEU A 76 -2.39 11.73 21.06
N LEU A 77 -2.00 11.90 22.33
CA LEU A 77 -2.38 13.06 23.16
C LEU A 77 -1.46 14.27 22.98
N THR A 78 -0.35 14.11 22.25
CA THR A 78 0.65 15.15 21.99
C THR A 78 0.49 15.73 20.59
N SER A 79 1.22 16.81 20.30
CA SER A 79 1.28 17.39 18.96
C SER A 79 2.32 16.65 18.12
N LEU A 80 1.85 15.68 17.34
CA LEU A 80 2.69 14.84 16.48
C LEU A 80 3.08 15.55 15.18
N ASP A 81 4.32 15.37 14.73
CA ASP A 81 4.76 15.71 13.38
C ASP A 81 4.53 14.56 12.37
N PHE A 82 4.87 14.80 11.10
CA PHE A 82 4.59 13.82 10.04
C PHE A 82 5.47 12.56 10.13
N GLU A 83 6.68 12.65 10.70
CA GLU A 83 7.57 11.49 10.89
C GLU A 83 7.02 10.61 12.00
N GLU A 84 6.57 11.21 13.10
CA GLU A 84 5.93 10.50 14.20
C GLU A 84 4.62 9.81 13.77
N TRP A 85 3.84 10.42 12.86
CA TRP A 85 2.68 9.76 12.25
C TRP A 85 3.05 8.56 11.37
N ILE A 86 4.15 8.64 10.63
CA ILE A 86 4.68 7.49 9.87
C ILE A 86 5.03 6.36 10.85
N ASP A 87 5.74 6.67 11.93
CA ASP A 87 6.15 5.69 12.94
C ASP A 87 4.95 5.02 13.62
N ILE A 88 3.93 5.79 13.99
CA ILE A 88 2.68 5.26 14.55
C ILE A 88 1.99 4.33 13.55
N ASN A 89 1.85 4.74 12.29
CA ASN A 89 1.21 3.91 11.26
C ASN A 89 1.99 2.61 11.02
N VAL A 90 3.31 2.68 10.91
CA VAL A 90 4.19 1.51 10.75
C VAL A 90 4.04 0.55 11.95
N LYS A 91 4.01 1.05 13.19
CA LYS A 91 3.79 0.23 14.38
C LYS A 91 2.43 -0.44 14.38
N LEU A 92 1.36 0.31 14.12
CA LEU A 92 -0.01 -0.23 14.06
C LEU A 92 -0.14 -1.31 12.98
N VAL A 93 0.44 -1.08 11.79
CA VAL A 93 0.44 -2.04 10.70
C VAL A 93 1.25 -3.30 11.03
N ASN A 94 2.42 -3.15 11.66
CA ASN A 94 3.20 -4.30 12.12
C ASN A 94 2.40 -5.15 13.11
N TRP A 95 1.73 -4.52 14.08
CA TRP A 95 0.87 -5.25 15.02
C TRP A 95 -0.33 -5.91 14.34
N ASP A 96 -0.89 -5.29 13.30
CA ASP A 96 -1.97 -5.88 12.52
C ASP A 96 -1.53 -7.17 11.82
N VAL A 97 -0.31 -7.18 11.25
CA VAL A 97 0.29 -8.36 10.62
C VAL A 97 0.76 -9.39 11.65
N GLU A 98 1.32 -8.97 12.79
CA GLU A 98 1.80 -9.89 13.83
C GLU A 98 0.64 -10.63 14.50
N LEU A 99 -0.45 -9.93 14.81
CA LEU A 99 -1.65 -10.56 15.37
C LEU A 99 -2.36 -11.48 14.35
N ASP A 100 -2.04 -11.43 13.05
CA ASP A 100 -2.49 -12.45 12.07
C ASP A 100 -1.84 -13.81 12.33
N ALA A 101 -0.61 -13.82 12.85
CA ALA A 101 0.14 -15.05 13.13
C ALA A 101 -0.35 -15.75 14.40
N HIS A 102 -1.03 -15.03 15.31
CA HIS A 102 -1.51 -15.54 16.60
C HIS A 102 -3.02 -15.27 16.78
N PRO A 103 -3.90 -15.94 16.00
CA PRO A 103 -5.35 -15.71 16.03
C PRO A 103 -6.01 -16.05 17.37
N GLU A 104 -5.35 -16.83 18.23
CA GLU A 104 -5.78 -17.13 19.59
C GLU A 104 -5.69 -15.94 20.56
N ILE A 105 -4.97 -14.87 20.18
CA ILE A 105 -4.85 -13.66 20.98
C ILE A 105 -6.06 -12.77 20.72
N ASP A 106 -6.90 -12.60 21.75
CA ASP A 106 -8.09 -11.74 21.70
C ASP A 106 -7.76 -10.25 21.91
N LEU A 107 -6.88 -9.69 21.07
CA LEU A 107 -6.49 -8.27 21.09
C LEU A 107 -6.83 -7.51 19.81
N ARG A 108 -7.53 -8.17 18.87
CA ARG A 108 -7.89 -7.57 17.58
C ARG A 108 -8.83 -6.40 17.70
N GLN A 109 -9.85 -6.52 18.55
CA GLN A 109 -10.79 -5.44 18.77
C GLN A 109 -10.08 -4.22 19.36
N LEU A 110 -9.14 -4.45 20.30
CA LEU A 110 -8.34 -3.39 20.90
C LEU A 110 -7.50 -2.65 19.84
N LEU A 111 -6.83 -3.39 18.94
CA LEU A 111 -6.07 -2.78 17.84
C LEU A 111 -6.97 -2.01 16.86
N TYR A 112 -8.14 -2.56 16.53
CA TYR A 112 -9.09 -1.88 15.66
C TYR A 112 -9.56 -0.55 16.27
N ASP A 113 -9.91 -0.55 17.55
CA ASP A 113 -10.33 0.66 18.26
C ASP A 113 -9.19 1.69 18.35
N GLN A 114 -7.95 1.23 18.52
CA GLN A 114 -6.77 2.08 18.50
C GLN A 114 -6.52 2.71 17.12
N LYS A 115 -6.58 1.92 16.03
CA LYS A 115 -6.47 2.43 14.64
C LYS A 115 -7.55 3.48 14.36
N LYS A 116 -8.77 3.27 14.87
CA LYS A 116 -9.88 4.21 14.72
C LYS A 116 -9.62 5.54 15.43
N GLU A 117 -9.13 5.52 16.67
CA GLU A 117 -8.77 6.75 17.38
C GLU A 117 -7.59 7.45 16.72
N ALA A 118 -6.57 6.70 16.29
CA ALA A 118 -5.44 7.24 15.53
C ALA A 118 -5.90 7.93 14.24
N ASN A 119 -6.80 7.30 13.46
CA ASN A 119 -7.34 7.89 12.23
C ASN A 119 -8.16 9.16 12.47
N LYS A 120 -8.84 9.26 13.61
CA LYS A 120 -9.57 10.46 14.02
C LYS A 120 -8.63 11.62 14.31
N GLU A 121 -7.57 11.40 15.08
CA GLU A 121 -6.56 12.44 15.34
C GLU A 121 -5.73 12.75 14.09
N PHE A 122 -5.41 11.74 13.27
CA PHE A 122 -4.76 11.90 11.97
C PHE A 122 -5.59 12.78 11.02
N SER A 123 -6.91 12.59 10.99
CA SER A 123 -7.80 13.42 10.16
C SER A 123 -7.73 14.90 10.53
N LYS A 124 -7.63 15.22 11.83
CA LYS A 124 -7.42 16.60 12.30
C LYS A 124 -6.04 17.12 11.94
N PHE A 125 -5.01 16.27 12.08
CA PHE A 125 -3.65 16.61 11.70
C PHE A 125 -3.55 16.99 10.22
N ILE A 126 -4.13 16.18 9.33
CA ILE A 126 -4.19 16.47 7.89
C ILE A 126 -4.99 17.75 7.63
N GLU A 127 -6.16 17.92 8.24
CA GLU A 127 -6.98 19.13 8.09
C GLU A 127 -6.22 20.42 8.45
N ASN A 128 -5.38 20.37 9.49
CA ASN A 128 -4.63 21.53 9.98
C ASN A 128 -3.33 21.81 9.20
N ASN A 129 -2.70 20.78 8.62
CA ASN A 129 -1.34 20.89 8.06
C ASN A 129 -1.29 20.79 6.52
N TYR A 130 -2.19 20.04 5.90
CA TYR A 130 -2.08 19.65 4.50
C TYR A 130 -2.04 20.86 3.55
N LYS A 131 -2.85 21.89 3.79
CA LYS A 131 -2.83 23.13 2.99
C LYS A 131 -1.46 23.82 3.02
N ASN A 132 -0.76 23.78 4.16
CA ASN A 132 0.58 24.38 4.25
C ASN A 132 1.60 23.52 3.49
N TRP A 133 1.53 22.19 3.61
CA TRP A 133 2.42 21.28 2.88
C TRP A 133 2.33 21.48 1.37
N LEU A 134 1.14 21.71 0.83
CA LEU A 134 0.95 21.98 -0.61
C LEU A 134 1.68 23.24 -1.12
N ASN A 135 1.93 24.21 -0.23
CA ASN A 135 2.58 25.46 -0.57
C ASN A 135 4.07 25.49 -0.21
N SER A 136 4.51 24.54 0.60
CA SER A 136 5.90 24.37 1.06
C SER A 136 6.53 23.06 0.58
N ALA A 137 5.99 22.45 -0.47
CA ALA A 137 6.48 21.17 -0.99
C ALA A 137 7.98 21.25 -1.35
N GLY A 138 8.78 20.38 -0.73
CA GLY A 138 10.23 20.35 -0.87
C GLY A 138 11.00 21.18 0.15
N GLU A 139 10.33 21.90 1.06
CA GLU A 139 10.96 22.62 2.17
C GLU A 139 11.22 21.67 3.37
N PRO A 140 12.27 21.93 4.18
CA PRO A 140 12.50 21.20 5.43
C PRO A 140 11.28 21.27 6.36
N GLY A 141 10.93 20.16 7.01
CA GLY A 141 9.76 20.08 7.89
C GLY A 141 8.43 19.85 7.16
N THR A 142 8.47 19.58 5.85
CA THR A 142 7.31 19.08 5.09
C THR A 142 7.52 17.63 4.65
N PRO A 143 6.48 16.79 4.69
CA PRO A 143 6.59 15.44 4.16
C PRO A 143 6.76 15.47 2.64
N ASN A 144 7.42 14.44 2.10
CA ASN A 144 7.35 14.17 0.67
C ASN A 144 5.89 13.94 0.28
N LEU A 145 5.42 14.60 -0.78
CA LEU A 145 4.10 14.37 -1.37
C LEU A 145 4.20 13.59 -2.68
N THR A 146 3.08 13.00 -3.13
CA THR A 146 3.00 12.21 -4.37
C THR A 146 3.72 12.82 -5.59
N PRO A 147 3.61 14.13 -5.91
CA PRO A 147 4.29 14.72 -7.06
C PRO A 147 5.84 14.67 -6.98
N GLU A 148 6.41 14.49 -5.79
CA GLU A 148 7.86 14.52 -5.60
C GLU A 148 8.50 13.14 -5.79
N ILE A 149 7.72 12.06 -5.68
CA ILE A 149 8.24 10.70 -5.53
C ILE A 149 9.02 10.23 -6.75
N THR A 150 8.46 10.40 -7.96
CA THR A 150 9.17 10.03 -9.19
C THR A 150 10.47 10.81 -9.33
N SER A 151 10.45 12.12 -9.01
CA SER A 151 11.65 12.96 -9.08
C SER A 151 12.71 12.60 -8.03
N LYS A 152 12.32 12.20 -6.83
CA LYS A 152 13.23 11.89 -5.72
C LYS A 152 13.79 10.47 -5.79
N TYR A 153 12.99 9.50 -6.23
CA TYR A 153 13.34 8.08 -6.11
C TYR A 153 13.65 7.39 -7.44
N VAL A 154 13.12 7.89 -8.57
CA VAL A 154 13.32 7.28 -9.89
C VAL A 154 14.38 8.02 -10.70
N LEU A 155 14.24 9.34 -10.85
CA LEU A 155 15.12 10.11 -11.73
C LEU A 155 16.62 10.03 -11.37
N PRO A 156 17.04 10.09 -10.09
CA PRO A 156 18.47 9.99 -9.74
C PRO A 156 19.08 8.63 -10.09
N LEU A 157 18.26 7.59 -10.27
CA LEU A 157 18.74 6.27 -10.71
C LEU A 157 19.05 6.23 -12.21
N LEU A 158 18.43 7.11 -13.00
CA LEU A 158 18.64 7.23 -14.45
C LEU A 158 19.91 8.01 -14.81
N GLU A 159 20.46 8.75 -13.86
CA GLU A 159 21.75 9.46 -14.04
C GLU A 159 22.95 8.51 -13.87
N LYS A 160 22.72 7.29 -13.35
CA LYS A 160 23.77 6.29 -13.17
C LYS A 160 24.04 5.57 -14.49
N ASP A 161 25.32 5.51 -14.86
CA ASP A 161 25.75 4.80 -16.05
C ASP A 161 25.40 3.31 -16.00
N ASN A 162 24.97 2.77 -17.14
CA ASN A 162 24.69 1.35 -17.35
C ASN A 162 23.65 0.71 -16.39
N VAL A 163 22.78 1.52 -15.76
CA VAL A 163 21.68 1.02 -14.94
C VAL A 163 20.38 0.98 -15.74
N SER A 164 19.61 -0.09 -15.59
CA SER A 164 18.24 -0.21 -16.09
C SER A 164 17.26 -0.08 -14.92
N VAL A 165 16.32 0.86 -15.02
CA VAL A 165 15.38 1.18 -13.94
C VAL A 165 14.00 0.63 -14.26
N PHE A 166 13.47 -0.21 -13.37
CA PHE A 166 12.09 -0.66 -13.41
C PHE A 166 11.29 0.09 -12.35
N TYR A 167 10.30 0.85 -12.78
CA TYR A 167 9.45 1.64 -11.91
C TYR A 167 8.05 1.05 -11.86
N PHE A 168 7.72 0.35 -10.79
CA PHE A 168 6.41 -0.26 -10.56
C PHE A 168 5.52 0.66 -9.71
N VAL A 169 4.31 0.92 -10.20
CA VAL A 169 3.22 1.55 -9.44
C VAL A 169 2.11 0.53 -9.27
N ILE A 170 1.90 0.07 -8.04
CA ILE A 170 0.86 -0.91 -7.72
C ILE A 170 -0.36 -0.14 -7.22
N ASP A 171 -1.45 -0.22 -7.97
CA ASP A 171 -2.73 0.47 -7.71
C ASP A 171 -3.29 0.08 -6.35
N CYS A 172 -3.61 1.07 -5.51
CA CYS A 172 -4.29 0.86 -4.24
C CYS A 172 -3.53 -0.05 -3.25
N LEU A 173 -2.19 -0.10 -3.30
CA LEU A 173 -1.37 -0.89 -2.38
C LEU A 173 -1.28 -0.21 -1.00
N ARG A 174 -1.74 -0.91 0.04
CA ARG A 174 -1.55 -0.52 1.44
C ARG A 174 -0.22 -1.02 2.00
N LEU A 175 0.25 -0.37 3.07
CA LEU A 175 1.49 -0.75 3.75
C LEU A 175 1.45 -2.18 4.33
N ASP A 176 0.30 -2.60 4.86
CA ASP A 176 0.14 -3.93 5.45
C ASP A 176 0.21 -5.05 4.38
N GLN A 177 -0.32 -4.78 3.19
CA GLN A 177 -0.16 -5.63 2.01
C GLN A 177 1.29 -5.68 1.53
N TRP A 178 2.00 -4.54 1.53
CA TRP A 178 3.42 -4.51 1.21
C TRP A 178 4.23 -5.40 2.17
N PHE A 179 3.98 -5.37 3.49
CA PHE A 179 4.70 -6.22 4.44
C PHE A 179 4.53 -7.72 4.17
N VAL A 180 3.37 -8.13 3.67
CA VAL A 180 3.13 -9.51 3.24
C VAL A 180 3.96 -9.83 1.99
N MET A 181 3.97 -8.94 0.99
CA MET A 181 4.76 -9.11 -0.23
C MET A 181 6.27 -9.12 0.05
N GLU A 182 6.72 -8.25 0.95
CA GLU A 182 8.12 -8.09 1.35
C GLU A 182 8.72 -9.40 1.88
N LYS A 183 7.96 -10.16 2.68
CA LYS A 183 8.38 -11.47 3.20
C LYS A 183 8.74 -12.47 2.10
N LEU A 184 8.15 -12.34 0.90
CA LEU A 184 8.45 -13.23 -0.24
C LEU A 184 9.61 -12.74 -1.10
N LEU A 185 9.93 -11.45 -0.99
CA LEU A 185 10.99 -10.79 -1.75
C LEU A 185 12.30 -10.69 -0.96
N SER A 186 12.24 -10.82 0.36
CA SER A 186 13.37 -10.65 1.27
C SER A 186 14.53 -11.59 0.97
N ASP A 187 14.29 -12.77 0.40
CA ASP A 187 15.35 -13.72 0.04
C ASP A 187 16.11 -13.28 -1.22
N TYR A 188 15.46 -12.53 -2.11
CA TYR A 188 15.99 -12.16 -3.42
C TYR A 188 16.62 -10.76 -3.44
N PHE A 189 16.15 -9.85 -2.60
CA PHE A 189 16.52 -8.44 -2.66
C PHE A 189 17.01 -7.87 -1.33
N LYS A 190 17.90 -6.88 -1.42
CA LYS A 190 18.07 -5.89 -0.36
C LYS A 190 16.97 -4.85 -0.53
N ILE A 191 16.14 -4.69 0.50
CA ILE A 191 14.93 -3.87 0.47
C ILE A 191 15.17 -2.61 1.30
N LYS A 192 15.08 -1.43 0.66
CA LYS A 192 15.02 -0.13 1.35
C LYS A 192 13.58 0.39 1.30
N LYS A 193 13.05 0.81 2.43
CA LYS A 193 11.69 1.33 2.58
C LYS A 193 11.75 2.76 3.07
N GLU A 194 11.06 3.64 2.37
CA GLU A 194 10.80 5.01 2.78
C GLU A 194 9.30 5.26 2.63
N TYR A 195 8.83 6.37 3.21
CA TYR A 195 7.41 6.68 3.27
C TYR A 195 7.16 8.10 2.80
N TYR A 196 5.97 8.32 2.28
CA TYR A 196 5.51 9.63 1.83
C TYR A 196 4.00 9.75 2.03
N PHE A 197 3.49 10.96 1.81
CA PHE A 197 2.07 11.25 1.94
C PHE A 197 1.41 11.39 0.57
N SER A 198 0.28 10.72 0.40
CA SER A 198 -0.57 10.92 -0.77
C SER A 198 -1.09 12.36 -0.82
N ILE A 199 -1.33 12.85 -2.04
CA ILE A 199 -2.20 14.01 -2.23
C ILE A 199 -3.67 13.62 -2.03
N LEU A 200 -4.49 14.64 -1.78
CA LEU A 200 -5.94 14.59 -1.69
C LEU A 200 -6.58 15.12 -2.98
N PRO A 201 -7.65 14.48 -3.49
CA PRO A 201 -8.18 13.20 -3.01
C PRO A 201 -7.19 12.04 -3.30
N THR A 202 -7.17 11.04 -2.41
CA THR A 202 -6.39 9.79 -2.53
C THR A 202 -7.01 8.85 -3.58
N ALA A 203 -7.36 9.37 -4.75
CA ALA A 203 -8.02 8.64 -5.81
C ALA A 203 -7.11 8.59 -7.05
N THR A 204 -7.17 7.47 -7.77
CA THR A 204 -6.34 7.18 -8.94
C THR A 204 -6.14 8.36 -9.90
N PRO A 205 -7.20 9.02 -10.44
CA PRO A 205 -7.02 10.07 -11.44
C PRO A 205 -6.31 11.32 -10.92
N TYR A 206 -6.25 11.52 -9.60
CA TYR A 206 -5.53 12.62 -8.98
C TYR A 206 -4.12 12.17 -8.62
N ALA A 207 -4.01 11.16 -7.76
CA ALA A 207 -2.73 10.75 -7.19
C ALA A 207 -1.79 10.15 -8.25
N ARG A 208 -2.28 9.27 -9.13
CA ARG A 208 -1.42 8.61 -10.13
C ARG A 208 -0.93 9.56 -11.21
N ASN A 209 -1.81 10.42 -11.72
CA ASN A 209 -1.43 11.43 -12.68
C ASN A 209 -0.42 12.42 -12.08
N SER A 210 -0.58 12.79 -10.80
CA SER A 210 0.42 13.58 -10.09
C SER A 210 1.75 12.85 -9.89
N LEU A 211 1.72 11.55 -9.61
CA LEU A 211 2.91 10.72 -9.47
C LEU A 211 3.73 10.69 -10.77
N PHE A 212 3.11 10.41 -11.91
CA PHE A 212 3.80 10.35 -13.20
C PHE A 212 4.18 11.72 -13.75
N SER A 213 3.32 12.72 -13.57
CA SER A 213 3.62 14.07 -14.05
C SER A 213 4.61 14.79 -13.15
N GLY A 214 4.71 14.47 -11.87
CA GLY A 214 5.45 15.28 -10.89
C GLY A 214 4.88 16.69 -10.71
N LEU A 215 3.56 16.85 -10.90
CA LEU A 215 2.80 18.09 -10.75
C LEU A 215 1.53 17.84 -9.92
N PHE A 216 1.01 18.86 -9.27
CA PHE A 216 -0.31 18.77 -8.63
C PHE A 216 -1.45 18.78 -9.67
N PRO A 217 -2.65 18.27 -9.34
CA PRO A 217 -3.76 18.19 -10.29
C PRO A 217 -4.13 19.51 -10.98
N SER A 218 -4.18 20.63 -10.24
CA SER A 218 -4.42 21.96 -10.83
C SER A 218 -3.33 22.42 -11.79
N GLU A 219 -2.09 21.97 -11.57
CA GLU A 219 -0.96 22.31 -12.42
C GLU A 219 -0.98 21.47 -13.70
N ILE A 220 -1.37 20.20 -13.61
CA ILE A 220 -1.62 19.36 -14.80
C ILE A 220 -2.72 20.00 -15.65
N GLU A 221 -3.86 20.38 -15.06
CA GLU A 221 -4.94 21.07 -15.77
C GLU A 221 -4.47 22.37 -16.45
N LYS A 222 -3.61 23.14 -15.77
CA LYS A 222 -3.10 24.41 -16.27
C LYS A 222 -2.09 24.26 -17.41
N TYR A 223 -1.11 23.36 -17.26
CA TYR A 223 0.00 23.22 -18.21
C TYR A 223 -0.30 22.23 -19.33
N TYR A 224 -1.16 21.24 -19.07
CA TYR A 224 -1.51 20.15 -19.99
C TYR A 224 -3.03 19.92 -20.00
N PRO A 225 -3.84 20.93 -20.34
CA PRO A 225 -5.31 20.83 -20.32
C PRO A 225 -5.83 19.66 -21.15
N ASP A 226 -5.22 19.39 -22.30
CA ASP A 226 -5.61 18.28 -23.19
C ASP A 226 -5.36 16.89 -22.58
N LEU A 227 -4.44 16.78 -21.62
CA LEU A 227 -4.16 15.53 -20.90
C LEU A 227 -5.03 15.37 -19.64
N TRP A 228 -5.70 16.44 -19.22
CA TRP A 228 -6.59 16.46 -18.05
C TRP A 228 -8.07 16.36 -18.44
N GLN A 229 -8.49 17.00 -19.55
CA GLN A 229 -9.88 17.06 -19.98
C GLN A 229 -10.32 15.76 -20.66
N SER A 230 -10.94 14.87 -19.88
CA SER A 230 -11.84 13.85 -20.44
C SER A 230 -13.27 14.28 -20.13
N GLY A 231 -14.08 14.49 -21.16
CA GLY A 231 -15.46 15.03 -21.04
C GLY A 231 -16.46 14.20 -20.24
N ASN A 232 -16.02 13.11 -19.59
CA ASN A 232 -16.78 12.31 -18.64
C ASN A 232 -15.84 11.91 -17.49
N ASP A 233 -16.33 11.96 -16.24
CA ASP A 233 -15.62 11.50 -15.03
C ASP A 233 -15.49 9.97 -14.93
N ASP A 234 -15.22 9.31 -16.05
CA ASP A 234 -14.83 7.92 -16.05
C ASP A 234 -13.34 7.81 -15.69
N GLU A 235 -13.02 7.14 -14.58
CA GLU A 235 -11.65 6.90 -14.13
C GLU A 235 -10.79 6.24 -15.22
N LYS A 236 -11.39 5.42 -16.10
CA LYS A 236 -10.70 4.80 -17.24
C LYS A 236 -10.29 5.84 -18.29
N SER A 237 -11.00 6.96 -18.38
CA SER A 237 -10.67 8.05 -19.30
C SER A 237 -9.61 8.99 -18.74
N MET A 238 -9.63 9.23 -17.44
CA MET A 238 -8.72 10.17 -16.76
C MET A 238 -7.28 9.64 -16.60
N ASN A 239 -7.07 8.34 -16.72
CA ASN A 239 -5.75 7.69 -16.60
C ASN A 239 -5.24 7.18 -17.96
N LYS A 240 -5.54 7.89 -19.05
CA LYS A 240 -5.09 7.51 -20.41
C LYS A 240 -3.68 7.99 -20.74
N TYR A 241 -3.25 9.10 -20.12
CA TYR A 241 -2.06 9.85 -20.52
C TYR A 241 -0.87 9.68 -19.56
N GLU A 242 -0.86 8.60 -18.76
CA GLU A 242 0.17 8.35 -17.74
C GLU A 242 1.59 8.30 -18.34
N ARG A 243 1.72 7.65 -19.51
CA ARG A 243 3.00 7.56 -20.25
C ARG A 243 3.47 8.95 -20.71
N GLU A 244 2.55 9.74 -21.25
CA GLU A 244 2.80 11.09 -21.75
C GLU A 244 3.19 12.02 -20.61
N LEU A 245 2.50 11.95 -19.48
CA LEU A 245 2.83 12.71 -18.27
C LEU A 245 4.23 12.39 -17.75
N LEU A 246 4.61 11.10 -17.72
CA LEU A 246 5.97 10.68 -17.34
C LEU A 246 7.02 11.20 -18.33
N LYS A 247 6.74 11.14 -19.63
CA LYS A 247 7.63 11.70 -20.65
C LYS A 247 7.81 13.23 -20.47
N LEU A 248 6.73 13.95 -20.23
CA LEU A 248 6.76 15.39 -19.97
C LEU A 248 7.56 15.72 -18.69
N LEU A 249 7.48 14.89 -17.65
CA LEU A 249 8.32 15.03 -16.46
C LEU A 249 9.82 14.90 -16.83
N LEU A 250 10.18 13.86 -17.58
CA LEU A 250 11.57 13.65 -18.03
C LEU A 250 12.08 14.84 -18.85
N ASP A 251 11.27 15.36 -19.77
CA ASP A 251 11.59 16.51 -20.61
C ASP A 251 11.81 17.77 -19.75
N ARG A 252 10.91 18.06 -18.80
CA ARG A 252 11.05 19.21 -17.89
C ARG A 252 12.28 19.10 -16.99
N LYS A 253 12.64 17.88 -16.59
CA LYS A 253 13.84 17.60 -15.78
C LYS A 253 15.11 17.40 -16.63
N ARG A 254 15.01 17.51 -17.96
CA ARG A 254 16.10 17.37 -18.93
C ARG A 254 16.82 16.01 -18.85
N ILE A 255 16.11 14.96 -18.45
CA ILE A 255 16.64 13.60 -18.40
C ILE A 255 16.54 12.97 -19.79
N LYS A 256 17.68 12.69 -20.41
CA LYS A 256 17.75 12.00 -21.71
C LYS A 256 17.88 10.49 -21.49
N LEU A 257 16.87 9.74 -21.92
CA LEU A 257 16.95 8.28 -21.88
C LEU A 257 17.87 7.75 -22.99
N ARG A 258 18.54 6.62 -22.73
CA ARG A 258 19.38 5.94 -23.74
C ARG A 258 18.54 5.32 -24.88
N ASN A 259 17.28 5.04 -24.61
CA ASN A 259 16.29 4.48 -25.52
C ASN A 259 14.88 4.92 -25.10
N ASP A 260 13.88 4.54 -25.89
CA ASP A 260 12.49 4.93 -25.63
C ASP A 260 11.97 4.41 -24.29
N LEU A 261 11.27 5.29 -23.57
CA LEU A 261 10.47 4.94 -22.39
C LEU A 261 9.52 3.78 -22.72
N GLN A 262 9.68 2.68 -21.98
CA GLN A 262 8.72 1.58 -21.99
C GLN A 262 7.70 1.81 -20.88
N TYR A 263 6.43 1.73 -21.24
CA TYR A 263 5.31 1.86 -20.30
C TYR A 263 4.34 0.70 -20.51
N ILE A 264 4.05 -0.04 -19.45
CA ILE A 264 3.20 -1.22 -19.47
C ILE A 264 2.13 -1.07 -18.39
N LYS A 265 0.86 -1.29 -18.76
CA LYS A 265 -0.27 -1.29 -17.81
C LYS A 265 -0.86 -2.69 -17.72
N ILE A 266 -0.62 -3.37 -16.60
CA ILE A 266 -1.12 -4.71 -16.31
C ILE A 266 -2.52 -4.60 -15.73
N ILE A 267 -3.51 -4.63 -16.62
CA ILE A 267 -4.94 -4.55 -16.29
C ILE A 267 -5.60 -5.93 -16.15
N ASP A 268 -4.94 -6.99 -16.61
CA ASP A 268 -5.44 -8.36 -16.55
C ASP A 268 -4.29 -9.38 -16.47
N PRO A 269 -4.58 -10.64 -16.10
CA PRO A 269 -3.56 -11.69 -15.99
C PRO A 269 -2.87 -12.06 -17.31
N GLU A 270 -3.50 -11.85 -18.47
CA GLU A 270 -2.91 -12.18 -19.77
C GLU A 270 -1.81 -11.19 -20.14
N VAL A 271 -2.05 -9.89 -19.96
CA VAL A 271 -1.04 -8.84 -20.09
C VAL A 271 0.11 -9.11 -19.11
N GLY A 272 -0.20 -9.48 -17.86
CA GLY A 272 0.80 -9.82 -16.86
C GLY A 272 1.72 -10.98 -17.29
N ARG A 273 1.15 -12.09 -17.78
CA ARG A 273 1.92 -13.24 -18.28
C ARG A 273 2.77 -12.90 -19.51
N ARG A 274 2.24 -12.10 -20.44
CA ARG A 274 3.02 -11.65 -21.60
C ARG A 274 4.20 -10.77 -21.19
N PHE A 275 4.01 -9.89 -20.22
CA PHE A 275 5.10 -9.06 -19.67
C PHE A 275 6.16 -9.92 -18.99
N GLU A 276 5.75 -10.90 -18.17
CA GLU A 276 6.64 -11.86 -17.53
C GLU A 276 7.49 -12.64 -18.55
N GLN A 277 6.85 -13.22 -19.58
CA GLN A 277 7.55 -13.99 -20.63
C GLN A 277 8.60 -13.17 -21.38
N ASN A 278 8.36 -11.86 -21.52
CA ASN A 278 9.26 -10.95 -22.24
C ASN A 278 10.16 -10.14 -21.31
N ILE A 279 10.21 -10.41 -20.00
CA ILE A 279 10.90 -9.53 -19.04
C ILE A 279 12.37 -9.28 -19.41
N LEU A 280 13.05 -10.31 -19.92
CA LEU A 280 14.46 -10.25 -20.34
C LEU A 280 14.70 -9.34 -21.55
N SER A 281 13.69 -9.09 -22.41
CA SER A 281 13.84 -8.13 -23.50
C SER A 281 13.93 -6.69 -23.01
N TYR A 282 13.43 -6.42 -21.80
CA TYR A 282 13.47 -5.09 -21.18
C TYR A 282 14.76 -4.81 -20.41
N GLN A 283 15.67 -5.80 -20.25
CA GLN A 283 16.87 -5.66 -19.42
C GLN A 283 17.80 -4.50 -19.83
N ASN A 284 17.80 -4.13 -21.11
CA ASN A 284 18.63 -3.03 -21.65
C ASN A 284 17.84 -1.72 -21.81
N THR A 285 16.57 -1.69 -21.41
CA THR A 285 15.74 -0.49 -21.42
C THR A 285 16.18 0.42 -20.28
N HIS A 286 16.39 1.70 -20.56
CA HIS A 286 16.83 2.63 -19.53
C HIS A 286 15.78 2.83 -18.43
N LEU A 287 14.52 3.03 -18.83
CA LEU A 287 13.38 3.16 -17.92
C LEU A 287 12.19 2.33 -18.44
N THR A 288 11.74 1.40 -17.61
CA THR A 288 10.50 0.64 -17.80
C THR A 288 9.53 0.97 -16.67
N ALA A 289 8.48 1.72 -16.97
CA ALA A 289 7.40 2.02 -16.03
C ALA A 289 6.27 0.99 -16.17
N VAL A 290 5.80 0.45 -15.05
CA VAL A 290 4.80 -0.61 -15.01
C VAL A 290 3.72 -0.26 -14.00
N VAL A 291 2.47 -0.28 -14.43
CA VAL A 291 1.31 -0.08 -13.55
C VAL A 291 0.60 -1.42 -13.36
N VAL A 292 0.28 -1.77 -12.10
CA VAL A 292 -0.36 -3.04 -11.75
C VAL A 292 -1.67 -2.79 -11.02
N ASN A 293 -2.80 -3.17 -11.63
CA ASN A 293 -4.13 -2.79 -11.16
C ASN A 293 -4.85 -3.83 -10.27
N PHE A 294 -4.22 -4.97 -9.99
CA PHE A 294 -4.94 -6.12 -9.41
C PHE A 294 -5.52 -5.87 -8.02
N LEU A 295 -4.82 -5.15 -7.14
CA LEU A 295 -5.31 -4.92 -5.78
C LEU A 295 -6.55 -4.02 -5.76
N ASP A 296 -6.58 -2.95 -6.56
CA ASP A 296 -7.77 -2.11 -6.76
C ASP A 296 -8.94 -2.92 -7.36
N MET A 297 -8.67 -3.82 -8.31
CA MET A 297 -9.69 -4.73 -8.84
C MET A 297 -10.28 -5.65 -7.77
N ILE A 298 -9.48 -6.15 -6.81
CA ILE A 298 -10.03 -6.91 -5.68
C ILE A 298 -10.85 -5.99 -4.76
N ALA A 299 -10.35 -4.80 -4.44
CA ALA A 299 -11.03 -3.86 -3.55
C ALA A 299 -12.43 -3.49 -4.05
N HIS A 300 -12.55 -3.11 -5.34
CA HIS A 300 -13.84 -2.84 -5.97
C HIS A 300 -14.65 -4.11 -6.21
N GLY A 301 -14.00 -5.18 -6.68
CA GLY A 301 -14.66 -6.46 -6.93
C GLY A 301 -15.32 -7.05 -5.68
N ARG A 302 -14.74 -6.84 -4.50
CA ARG A 302 -15.35 -7.22 -3.21
C ARG A 302 -16.66 -6.47 -2.96
N SER A 303 -16.83 -5.24 -3.44
CA SER A 303 -18.09 -4.50 -3.26
C SER A 303 -19.24 -5.14 -4.04
N ASP A 304 -18.93 -5.67 -5.23
CA ASP A 304 -19.91 -6.17 -6.20
C ASP A 304 -20.06 -7.71 -6.22
N SER A 305 -19.19 -8.45 -5.51
CA SER A 305 -19.18 -9.92 -5.47
C SER A 305 -19.36 -10.46 -4.06
N ASP A 306 -20.49 -11.12 -3.82
CA ASP A 306 -20.76 -11.80 -2.54
C ASP A 306 -19.73 -12.90 -2.24
N LEU A 307 -19.23 -13.59 -3.27
CA LEU A 307 -18.17 -14.58 -3.12
C LEU A 307 -16.87 -13.95 -2.60
N LEU A 308 -16.48 -12.78 -3.11
CA LEU A 308 -15.29 -12.08 -2.63
C LEU A 308 -15.48 -11.54 -1.20
N LYS A 309 -16.71 -11.14 -0.82
CA LYS A 309 -17.03 -10.78 0.57
C LYS A 309 -16.87 -11.98 1.51
N GLU A 310 -17.26 -13.18 1.06
CA GLU A 310 -17.12 -14.42 1.82
C GLU A 310 -15.65 -14.85 1.98
N ILE A 311 -14.83 -14.70 0.93
CA ILE A 311 -13.40 -15.06 0.95
C ILE A 311 -12.57 -14.05 1.75
N ALA A 312 -12.90 -12.76 1.68
CA ALA A 312 -12.19 -11.68 2.37
C ALA A 312 -13.11 -10.88 3.31
N PRO A 313 -13.65 -11.48 4.40
CA PRO A 313 -14.64 -10.82 5.27
C PRO A 313 -14.05 -9.71 6.16
N ASN A 314 -12.73 -9.64 6.30
CA ASN A 314 -12.02 -8.67 7.14
C ASN A 314 -10.62 -8.35 6.58
N GLU A 315 -9.90 -7.43 7.21
CA GLU A 315 -8.57 -7.00 6.74
C GLU A 315 -7.52 -8.13 6.75
N ALA A 316 -7.56 -9.02 7.76
CA ALA A 316 -6.64 -10.17 7.83
C ALA A 316 -6.86 -11.14 6.65
N ALA A 317 -8.11 -11.46 6.33
CA ALA A 317 -8.44 -12.28 5.18
C ALA A 317 -8.10 -11.58 3.86
N TYR A 318 -8.27 -10.26 3.79
CA TYR A 318 -7.85 -9.48 2.63
C TYR A 318 -6.32 -9.54 2.42
N ARG A 319 -5.52 -9.42 3.49
CA ARG A 319 -4.07 -9.64 3.44
C ARG A 319 -3.69 -11.07 3.04
N SER A 320 -4.39 -12.08 3.54
CA SER A 320 -4.18 -13.48 3.14
C SER A 320 -4.47 -13.71 1.66
N LEU A 321 -5.51 -13.06 1.12
CA LEU A 321 -5.81 -13.06 -0.31
C LEU A 321 -4.70 -12.37 -1.11
N THR A 322 -4.17 -11.24 -0.63
CA THR A 322 -3.01 -10.57 -1.25
C THR A 322 -1.77 -11.47 -1.25
N ASP A 323 -1.45 -12.15 -0.14
CA ASP A 323 -0.34 -13.12 -0.05
C ASP A 323 -0.49 -14.21 -1.12
N THR A 324 -1.67 -14.83 -1.17
CA THR A 324 -1.98 -15.91 -2.09
C THR A 324 -1.88 -15.46 -3.55
N TRP A 325 -2.49 -14.32 -3.88
CA TRP A 325 -2.36 -13.75 -5.22
C TRP A 325 -0.90 -13.50 -5.58
N PHE A 326 -0.16 -12.80 -4.72
CA PHE A 326 1.19 -12.37 -5.04
C PHE A 326 2.11 -13.57 -5.32
N ARG A 327 2.05 -14.63 -4.49
CA ARG A 327 2.79 -15.90 -4.69
C ARG A 327 2.61 -16.51 -6.07
N HIS A 328 1.42 -16.37 -6.65
CA HIS A 328 1.06 -16.96 -7.94
C HIS A 328 0.96 -15.93 -9.07
N SER A 329 1.34 -14.68 -8.79
CA SER A 329 1.22 -13.58 -9.75
C SER A 329 2.39 -13.55 -10.74
N SER A 330 2.12 -13.08 -11.95
CA SER A 330 3.17 -12.74 -12.91
C SER A 330 4.10 -11.66 -12.37
N LEU A 331 3.60 -10.75 -11.51
CA LEU A 331 4.41 -9.72 -10.86
C LEU A 331 5.51 -10.33 -9.99
N TYR A 332 5.20 -11.33 -9.16
CA TYR A 332 6.21 -11.99 -8.33
C TYR A 332 7.27 -12.71 -9.17
N SER A 333 6.84 -13.44 -10.20
CA SER A 333 7.75 -14.11 -11.14
C SER A 333 8.64 -13.12 -11.91
N THR A 334 8.06 -11.99 -12.34
CA THR A 334 8.81 -10.88 -12.95
C THR A 334 9.85 -10.34 -11.98
N LEU A 335 9.48 -9.99 -10.74
CA LEU A 335 10.42 -9.48 -9.76
C LEU A 335 11.54 -10.50 -9.47
N LYS A 336 11.22 -11.78 -9.33
CA LYS A 336 12.22 -12.85 -9.16
C LYS A 336 13.16 -12.95 -10.36
N SER A 337 12.66 -12.80 -11.58
CA SER A 337 13.48 -12.79 -12.79
C SER A 337 14.42 -11.59 -12.83
N LEU A 338 13.92 -10.40 -12.46
CA LEU A 338 14.73 -9.18 -12.33
C LEU A 338 15.78 -9.28 -11.22
N ALA A 339 15.51 -10.05 -10.16
CA ALA A 339 16.47 -10.30 -9.08
C ALA A 339 17.73 -11.02 -9.56
N GLY A 340 17.69 -11.74 -10.69
CA GLY A 340 18.87 -12.40 -11.27
C GLY A 340 19.70 -11.51 -12.20
N LEU A 341 19.26 -10.28 -12.47
CA LEU A 341 19.92 -9.38 -13.41
C LEU A 341 20.87 -8.42 -12.70
N LYS A 342 22.07 -8.25 -13.26
CA LYS A 342 23.01 -7.22 -12.81
C LYS A 342 22.59 -5.86 -13.34
N ASN A 343 22.95 -4.80 -12.61
CA ASN A 343 22.70 -3.41 -12.98
C ASN A 343 21.22 -3.03 -13.17
N VAL A 344 20.32 -3.79 -12.56
CA VAL A 344 18.89 -3.44 -12.46
C VAL A 344 18.62 -2.77 -11.12
N LYS A 345 17.85 -1.68 -11.16
CA LYS A 345 17.27 -1.05 -9.97
C LYS A 345 15.75 -1.08 -10.10
N ILE A 346 15.08 -1.48 -9.03
CA ILE A 346 13.63 -1.53 -9.01
C ILE A 346 13.13 -0.53 -7.98
N VAL A 347 12.20 0.33 -8.39
CA VAL A 347 11.45 1.20 -7.49
C VAL A 347 10.00 0.74 -7.52
N ILE A 348 9.42 0.46 -6.37
CA ILE A 348 8.01 0.10 -6.22
C ILE A 348 7.34 1.16 -5.34
N THR A 349 6.20 1.67 -5.78
CA THR A 349 5.36 2.58 -4.99
C THR A 349 3.89 2.32 -5.32
N THR A 350 3.02 3.09 -4.71
CA THR A 350 1.58 3.11 -5.00
C THR A 350 1.12 4.51 -5.39
N ASP A 351 -0.09 4.66 -5.87
CA ASP A 351 -0.72 5.98 -6.02
C ASP A 351 -1.47 6.38 -4.75
N HIS A 352 -2.22 5.45 -4.17
CA HIS A 352 -2.96 5.60 -2.91
C HIS A 352 -3.10 4.25 -2.20
N GLY A 353 -3.63 4.27 -0.98
CA GLY A 353 -4.13 3.05 -0.32
C GLY A 353 -5.66 3.00 -0.32
N SER A 354 -6.23 2.26 0.62
CA SER A 354 -7.68 2.18 0.84
C SER A 354 -8.02 1.90 2.29
N ILE A 355 -9.21 2.32 2.70
CA ILE A 355 -9.79 2.05 4.02
C ILE A 355 -11.10 1.28 3.91
N ARG A 356 -11.31 0.36 4.85
CA ARG A 356 -12.58 -0.34 5.02
C ARG A 356 -13.63 0.64 5.57
N SER A 357 -14.55 1.07 4.72
CA SER A 357 -15.56 2.09 5.03
C SER A 357 -16.74 1.49 5.79
N LEU A 358 -17.03 2.01 6.99
CA LEU A 358 -18.06 1.43 7.88
C LEU A 358 -19.15 2.42 8.29
N ARG A 359 -18.87 3.72 8.22
CA ARG A 359 -19.80 4.78 8.66
C ARG A 359 -20.29 5.61 7.48
N GLY A 360 -21.61 5.68 7.28
CA GLY A 360 -22.18 6.56 6.27
C GLY A 360 -22.29 8.01 6.76
N ALA A 361 -21.89 8.96 5.92
CA ALA A 361 -22.10 10.38 6.08
C ALA A 361 -23.11 10.88 5.05
N LYS A 362 -24.22 11.48 5.50
CA LYS A 362 -25.23 12.04 4.61
C LYS A 362 -24.65 13.26 3.87
N VAL A 363 -24.74 13.25 2.55
CA VAL A 363 -24.30 14.36 1.68
C VAL A 363 -25.49 14.90 0.87
N LEU A 364 -25.57 16.21 0.70
CA LEU A 364 -26.44 16.86 -0.28
C LEU A 364 -25.59 17.38 -1.44
N GLY A 365 -26.14 17.37 -2.65
CA GLY A 365 -25.47 17.88 -3.84
C GLY A 365 -26.38 17.77 -5.06
N ASP A 366 -26.02 18.48 -6.13
CA ASP A 366 -26.72 18.38 -7.41
C ASP A 366 -26.47 17.01 -8.07
N ARG A 367 -27.32 16.62 -9.04
CA ARG A 367 -27.21 15.32 -9.74
C ARG A 367 -25.90 15.13 -10.52
N GLU A 368 -25.26 16.22 -10.88
CA GLU A 368 -23.98 16.26 -11.61
C GLU A 368 -22.76 16.09 -10.69
N ALA A 369 -22.96 15.93 -9.38
CA ALA A 369 -21.86 15.66 -8.45
C ALA A 369 -21.22 14.30 -8.72
N SER A 370 -19.90 14.22 -8.52
CA SER A 370 -19.12 13.02 -8.81
C SER A 370 -19.56 11.79 -8.00
N THR A 371 -19.30 10.61 -8.55
CA THR A 371 -19.80 9.33 -8.03
C THR A 371 -18.98 8.73 -6.89
N ASN A 372 -17.69 9.06 -6.78
CA ASN A 372 -16.80 8.53 -5.74
C ASN A 372 -17.39 8.69 -4.32
N LEU A 373 -17.17 7.68 -3.47
CA LEU A 373 -17.80 7.56 -2.16
C LEU A 373 -17.01 8.23 -1.03
N ARG A 374 -15.72 8.49 -1.21
CA ARG A 374 -14.85 9.12 -0.20
C ARG A 374 -14.54 10.57 -0.52
N PHE A 375 -14.61 10.99 -1.78
CA PHE A 375 -14.60 12.39 -2.15
C PHE A 375 -15.73 12.70 -3.13
N LYS A 376 -16.22 13.93 -3.09
CA LYS A 376 -17.12 14.43 -4.13
C LYS A 376 -16.71 15.82 -4.56
N HIS A 377 -16.89 16.10 -5.84
CA HIS A 377 -16.87 17.46 -6.34
C HIS A 377 -18.17 17.75 -7.08
N GLY A 378 -18.66 18.98 -6.96
CA GLY A 378 -19.93 19.37 -7.54
C GLY A 378 -20.46 20.69 -6.97
N ARG A 379 -21.64 21.07 -7.45
CA ARG A 379 -22.36 22.25 -6.99
C ARG A 379 -23.23 21.91 -5.77
N ASN A 380 -23.43 22.91 -4.91
CA ASN A 380 -24.29 22.84 -3.73
C ASN A 380 -23.99 21.68 -2.77
N LEU A 381 -22.73 21.24 -2.68
CA LEU A 381 -22.33 20.17 -1.78
C LEU A 381 -22.54 20.61 -0.32
N LYS A 382 -23.18 19.77 0.49
CA LYS A 382 -23.29 19.97 1.95
C LYS A 382 -23.07 18.66 2.67
N VAL A 383 -22.26 18.71 3.70
CA VAL A 383 -21.92 17.58 4.57
C VAL A 383 -21.57 18.12 5.96
N ASP A 384 -21.76 17.29 6.99
CA ASP A 384 -21.30 17.62 8.34
C ASP A 384 -19.76 17.70 8.37
N VAL A 385 -19.22 18.82 8.86
CA VAL A 385 -17.77 19.09 8.98
C VAL A 385 -17.05 18.08 9.88
N LYS A 386 -17.79 17.38 10.75
CA LYS A 386 -17.25 16.28 11.55
C LYS A 386 -16.85 15.08 10.71
N HIS A 387 -17.50 14.88 9.56
CA HIS A 387 -17.28 13.69 8.71
C HIS A 387 -16.43 13.99 7.48
N ALA A 388 -16.22 15.26 7.14
CA ALA A 388 -15.51 15.65 5.93
C ALA A 388 -14.86 17.03 6.01
N ILE A 389 -13.78 17.23 5.25
CA ILE A 389 -13.25 18.56 4.93
C ILE A 389 -14.08 19.14 3.80
N TYR A 390 -14.49 20.41 3.95
CA TYR A 390 -15.21 21.17 2.93
C TYR A 390 -14.28 22.19 2.25
N ILE A 391 -13.94 21.94 0.99
CA ILE A 391 -13.01 22.75 0.21
C ILE A 391 -13.82 23.67 -0.72
N LYS A 392 -13.89 24.94 -0.34
CA LYS A 392 -14.55 26.01 -1.12
C LYS A 392 -13.72 26.51 -2.29
N ASN A 393 -12.40 26.59 -2.09
CA ASN A 393 -11.46 27.15 -3.03
C ASN A 393 -10.50 26.03 -3.49
N PRO A 394 -10.79 25.33 -4.61
CA PRO A 394 -9.98 24.19 -5.07
C PRO A 394 -8.50 24.53 -5.26
N GLU A 395 -8.18 25.74 -5.72
CA GLU A 395 -6.79 26.18 -5.94
C GLU A 395 -5.94 26.18 -4.67
N GLU A 396 -6.52 26.49 -3.51
CA GLU A 396 -5.80 26.45 -2.22
C GLU A 396 -5.36 25.03 -1.86
N TYR A 397 -6.02 24.03 -2.43
CA TYR A 397 -5.72 22.61 -2.28
C TYR A 397 -5.03 22.02 -3.52
N LYS A 398 -4.57 22.88 -4.45
CA LYS A 398 -3.97 22.48 -5.74
C LYS A 398 -4.88 21.56 -6.56
N LEU A 399 -6.20 21.74 -6.43
CA LEU A 399 -7.22 20.98 -7.14
C LEU A 399 -7.73 21.72 -8.39
N PRO A 400 -8.17 20.99 -9.43
CA PRO A 400 -8.63 21.59 -10.68
C PRO A 400 -9.90 22.42 -10.52
N LYS A 401 -9.99 23.51 -11.29
CA LYS A 401 -11.15 24.42 -11.33
C LYS A 401 -12.11 23.97 -12.42
N ARG A 402 -13.03 23.08 -12.05
CA ARG A 402 -14.09 22.59 -12.95
C ARG A 402 -15.27 23.56 -13.15
N GLY A 403 -15.06 24.86 -12.89
CA GLY A 403 -16.07 25.92 -12.94
C GLY A 403 -16.11 26.78 -11.68
N VAL A 404 -16.81 27.92 -11.75
CA VAL A 404 -16.81 28.95 -10.68
C VAL A 404 -17.49 28.49 -9.38
N THR A 405 -18.41 27.52 -9.45
CA THR A 405 -19.28 27.12 -8.33
C THR A 405 -19.01 25.70 -7.80
N ILE A 406 -17.95 25.04 -8.26
CA ILE A 406 -17.64 23.67 -7.87
C ILE A 406 -16.81 23.66 -6.59
N ASN A 407 -17.34 22.95 -5.58
CA ASN A 407 -16.68 22.71 -4.31
C ASN A 407 -16.25 21.24 -4.26
N TYR A 408 -15.32 20.91 -3.36
CA TYR A 408 -14.92 19.54 -3.05
C TYR A 408 -15.25 19.21 -1.60
N ILE A 409 -15.63 17.96 -1.36
CA ILE A 409 -15.71 17.37 -0.03
C ILE A 409 -14.87 16.12 0.02
N ILE A 410 -14.16 15.91 1.13
CA ILE A 410 -13.26 14.77 1.33
C ILE A 410 -13.57 14.14 2.68
N ALA A 411 -13.91 12.86 2.68
CA ALA A 411 -14.31 12.13 3.88
C ALA A 411 -13.14 11.94 4.83
N LYS A 412 -13.40 12.08 6.13
CA LYS A 412 -12.47 11.80 7.23
C LYS A 412 -12.62 10.35 7.67
N GLU A 413 -11.61 9.80 8.34
CA GLU A 413 -11.66 8.47 8.98
C GLU A 413 -12.15 7.39 7.99
N ASP A 414 -13.10 6.51 8.38
CA ASP A 414 -13.72 5.47 7.55
C ASP A 414 -15.13 5.87 7.05
N TYR A 415 -15.42 7.18 6.98
CA TYR A 415 -16.70 7.67 6.49
C TYR A 415 -16.85 7.53 4.97
N TYR A 416 -18.05 7.24 4.48
CA TYR A 416 -18.37 7.29 3.04
C TYR A 416 -19.67 8.07 2.81
N PHE A 417 -19.78 8.72 1.67
CA PHE A 417 -20.88 9.61 1.35
C PHE A 417 -22.10 8.88 0.80
N VAL A 418 -23.26 9.18 1.37
CA VAL A 418 -24.55 8.63 0.94
C VAL A 418 -25.57 9.75 0.75
N TYR A 419 -26.26 9.77 -0.38
CA TYR A 419 -27.34 10.73 -0.64
C TYR A 419 -28.62 10.38 0.15
N PRO A 420 -29.50 11.35 0.43
CA PRO A 420 -30.74 11.09 1.18
C PRO A 420 -31.71 10.15 0.43
N THR A 421 -31.67 10.15 -0.90
CA THR A 421 -32.48 9.25 -1.74
C THR A 421 -32.03 7.82 -1.53
N ASP A 422 -32.97 6.92 -1.19
CA ASP A 422 -32.70 5.52 -0.86
C ASP A 422 -31.57 5.33 0.18
N TYR A 423 -31.47 6.25 1.14
CA TYR A 423 -30.37 6.33 2.10
C TYR A 423 -30.05 4.99 2.78
N HIS A 424 -31.07 4.29 3.32
CA HIS A 424 -30.84 3.02 4.02
C HIS A 424 -30.35 1.89 3.11
N LYS A 425 -30.79 1.87 1.85
CA LYS A 425 -30.33 0.90 0.85
C LYS A 425 -28.85 1.11 0.59
N TYR A 426 -28.45 2.33 0.25
CA TYR A 426 -27.05 2.63 -0.08
C TYR A 426 -26.13 2.62 1.14
N LEU A 427 -26.64 2.98 2.32
CA LEU A 427 -25.93 2.81 3.59
C LEU A 427 -25.62 1.33 3.87
N THR A 428 -26.52 0.41 3.55
CA THR A 428 -26.25 -1.02 3.74
C THR A 428 -25.34 -1.55 2.64
N TYR A 429 -25.55 -1.10 1.39
CA TYR A 429 -24.81 -1.56 0.22
C TYR A 429 -23.32 -1.21 0.26
N TYR A 430 -22.97 0.02 0.64
CA TYR A 430 -21.57 0.48 0.65
C TYR A 430 -20.87 0.28 2.00
N LYS A 431 -21.59 -0.06 3.07
CA LYS A 431 -20.97 -0.44 4.33
C LYS A 431 -20.11 -1.68 4.12
N ASP A 432 -18.95 -1.69 4.77
CA ASP A 432 -18.01 -2.80 4.69
C ASP A 432 -17.45 -2.99 3.27
N THR A 433 -17.16 -1.89 2.58
CA THR A 433 -16.42 -1.90 1.31
C THR A 433 -15.07 -1.21 1.49
N PHE A 434 -14.06 -1.61 0.70
CA PHE A 434 -12.79 -0.88 0.66
C PHE A 434 -12.94 0.30 -0.29
N GLN A 435 -12.61 1.48 0.19
CA GLN A 435 -12.77 2.72 -0.56
C GLN A 435 -11.51 3.57 -0.44
N HIS A 436 -11.33 4.47 -1.41
CA HIS A 436 -10.24 5.44 -1.48
C HIS A 436 -10.76 6.80 -1.93
N GLY A 437 -9.97 7.85 -1.71
CA GLY A 437 -10.30 9.23 -2.02
C GLY A 437 -10.42 10.14 -0.80
N GLY A 438 -10.38 9.60 0.41
CA GLY A 438 -10.53 10.32 1.67
C GLY A 438 -9.23 10.50 2.46
N ILE A 439 -9.40 10.75 3.75
CA ILE A 439 -8.31 10.97 4.72
C ILE A 439 -8.32 9.82 5.73
N SER A 440 -7.29 8.99 5.63
CA SER A 440 -6.92 7.98 6.62
C SER A 440 -5.43 7.67 6.48
N MET A 441 -4.83 7.11 7.53
CA MET A 441 -3.44 6.67 7.49
C MET A 441 -3.23 5.61 6.39
N GLU A 442 -4.20 4.69 6.23
CA GLU A 442 -4.17 3.63 5.23
C GLU A 442 -4.21 4.16 3.79
N GLU A 443 -4.92 5.25 3.53
CA GLU A 443 -4.97 5.88 2.21
C GLU A 443 -3.79 6.81 1.93
N MET A 444 -3.26 7.49 2.96
CA MET A 444 -2.31 8.60 2.78
C MET A 444 -0.86 8.25 3.09
N ILE A 445 -0.54 7.35 4.01
CA ILE A 445 0.86 7.04 4.36
C ILE A 445 1.31 5.85 3.52
N LEU A 446 2.11 6.14 2.49
CA LEU A 446 2.39 5.22 1.41
C LEU A 446 3.87 4.81 1.37
N PRO A 447 4.18 3.55 1.05
CA PRO A 447 5.56 3.11 0.91
C PRO A 447 6.13 3.47 -0.46
N VAL A 448 7.40 3.88 -0.48
CA VAL A 448 8.28 3.83 -1.64
C VAL A 448 9.44 2.89 -1.33
N ILE A 449 9.62 1.90 -2.20
CA ILE A 449 10.52 0.78 -2.00
C ILE A 449 11.59 0.82 -3.07
N THR A 450 12.84 0.72 -2.67
CA THR A 450 13.94 0.42 -3.60
C THR A 450 14.43 -1.00 -3.36
N LEU A 451 14.41 -1.81 -4.42
CA LEU A 451 14.97 -3.16 -4.41
C LEU A 451 16.29 -3.18 -5.16
N GLU A 452 17.30 -3.76 -4.52
CA GLU A 452 18.61 -4.01 -5.10
C GLU A 452 18.94 -5.49 -5.03
N HIS A 453 19.59 -6.01 -6.08
CA HIS A 453 20.13 -7.36 -6.09
C HIS A 453 21.04 -7.58 -4.86
N LYS A 454 20.90 -8.74 -4.20
CA LYS A 454 21.72 -9.09 -3.03
C LYS A 454 23.16 -9.47 -3.34
#